data_AF-A0A2G2A544-F1
#
_entry.id   AF-A0A2G2A544-F1
#
_cell.length_a   1.000
_cell.length_b   1.000
_cell.length_c   1.000
_cell.angle_alpha   90.00
_cell.angle_beta   90.00
_cell.angle_gamma   90.00
#
_symmetry.space_group_name_H-M   'P 1'
#
loop_
_entity.id
_entity.type
_entity.pdbx_description
1 polymer ?
#
loop_
_entity_poly.entity_id
_entity_poly.type
_entity_poly.pdbx_seq_one_letter_code
_entity_poly.pdbx_strand_id
1 'polypeptide(L)'
;MIDATLAANSLVDALAGEIEMVIVIGGSLSLAAFCIFASIFYHIVTVRAREQTKREIAAYVAEGTIAPDDAVRILTAGQGTNAKEVVAKRAADGWISAKKADQIIQALDKSEAARA
;
A
#
# COMPACT_ATOMS: atom_id res chain seq x y z
N MET A 1 -16.56 57.41 21.31
CA MET A 1 -16.46 55.99 21.73
C MET A 1 -16.72 55.02 20.57
N ILE A 2 -17.67 55.29 19.66
CA ILE A 2 -17.99 54.41 18.51
C ILE A 2 -16.83 54.29 17.49
N ASP A 3 -16.05 55.36 17.27
CA ASP A 3 -14.93 55.33 16.31
C ASP A 3 -13.76 54.44 16.77
N ALA A 4 -13.51 54.36 18.08
CA ALA A 4 -12.45 53.52 18.62
C ALA A 4 -12.76 52.02 18.47
N THR A 5 -14.04 51.64 18.59
CA THR A 5 -14.49 50.27 18.38
C THR A 5 -14.46 49.85 16.91
N LEU A 6 -14.73 50.76 15.98
CA LEU A 6 -14.66 50.51 14.54
C LEU A 6 -13.21 50.27 14.08
N ALA A 7 -12.27 51.07 14.58
CA ALA A 7 -10.85 50.89 14.29
C ALA A 7 -10.32 49.55 14.83
N ALA A 8 -10.72 49.15 16.04
CA ALA A 8 -10.33 47.87 16.63
C ALA A 8 -10.80 46.66 15.80
N ASN A 9 -12.04 46.69 15.30
CA ASN A 9 -12.57 45.59 14.48
C ASN A 9 -11.85 45.48 13.13
N SER A 10 -11.52 46.59 12.48
CA SER A 10 -10.78 46.58 11.20
C SER A 10 -9.38 45.97 11.29
N LEU A 11 -8.70 46.15 12.44
CA LEU A 11 -7.40 45.51 12.70
C LEU A 11 -7.54 44.00 12.91
N VAL A 12 -8.59 43.57 13.62
CA VAL A 12 -8.86 42.14 13.83
C VAL A 12 -9.19 41.45 12.52
N ASP A 13 -9.97 42.08 11.65
CA ASP A 13 -10.32 41.52 10.34
C ASP A 13 -9.10 41.39 9.42
N ALA A 14 -8.20 42.38 9.43
CA ALA A 14 -6.95 42.32 8.68
C ALA A 14 -6.02 41.19 9.18
N LEU A 15 -5.87 41.05 10.50
CA LEU A 15 -5.10 39.97 11.13
C LEU A 15 -5.70 38.59 10.85
N ALA A 16 -7.03 38.47 10.87
CA ALA A 16 -7.72 37.22 10.58
C ALA A 16 -7.44 36.73 9.15
N GLY A 17 -7.43 37.63 8.16
CA GLY A 17 -7.12 37.28 6.77
C GLY A 17 -5.69 36.76 6.57
N GLU A 18 -4.71 37.35 7.25
CA GLU A 18 -3.32 36.88 7.20
C GLU A 18 -3.16 35.50 7.86
N ILE A 19 -3.78 35.31 9.02
CA ILE A 19 -3.76 34.03 9.74
C ILE A 19 -4.46 32.94 8.91
N GLU A 20 -5.59 33.24 8.28
CA GLU A 20 -6.31 32.31 7.41
C GLU A 20 -5.43 31.84 6.25
N MET A 21 -4.75 32.77 5.57
CA MET A 21 -3.84 32.43 4.47
C MET A 21 -2.68 31.53 4.93
N VAL A 22 -2.09 31.82 6.09
CA VAL A 22 -1.01 31.01 6.67
C VAL A 22 -1.50 29.62 7.04
N ILE A 23 -2.70 29.49 7.60
CA ILE A 23 -3.28 28.17 7.95
C ILE A 23 -3.59 27.36 6.70
N VAL A 24 -4.17 27.98 5.66
CA VAL A 24 -4.52 27.27 4.43
C VAL A 24 -3.26 26.80 3.70
N ILE A 25 -2.28 27.68 3.48
CA ILE A 25 -1.05 27.33 2.76
C ILE A 25 -0.12 26.47 3.63
N GLY A 26 0.14 26.91 4.86
CA GLY A 26 1.03 26.20 5.78
C GLY A 26 0.45 24.87 6.26
N GLY A 27 -0.85 24.82 6.51
CA GLY A 27 -1.56 23.60 6.92
C GLY A 27 -1.64 22.57 5.80
N SER A 28 -1.95 22.98 4.57
CA SER A 28 -1.99 22.04 3.43
C SER A 28 -0.61 21.46 3.11
N LEU A 29 0.45 22.28 3.16
CA LEU A 29 1.82 21.81 2.94
C LEU A 29 2.28 20.84 4.03
N SER A 30 1.97 21.17 5.30
CA SER A 30 2.32 20.33 6.44
C SER A 30 1.58 18.99 6.42
N LEU A 31 0.29 18.99 6.05
CA LEU A 31 -0.50 17.79 5.88
C LEU A 31 0.06 16.91 4.75
N ALA A 32 0.39 17.51 3.60
CA ALA A 32 0.97 16.78 2.48
C ALA A 32 2.30 16.12 2.87
N ALA A 33 3.19 16.85 3.56
CA ALA A 33 4.43 16.31 4.08
C ALA A 33 4.17 15.14 5.03
N PHE A 34 3.25 15.31 5.98
CA PHE A 34 2.88 14.27 6.94
C PHE A 34 2.39 12.98 6.25
N CYS A 35 1.51 13.09 5.25
CA CYS A 35 1.02 11.94 4.50
C CYS A 35 2.14 11.19 3.78
N ILE A 36 3.09 11.90 3.18
CA ILE A 36 4.25 11.29 2.51
C ILE A 36 5.09 10.50 3.52
N PHE A 37 5.42 11.12 4.66
CA PHE A 37 6.17 10.44 5.71
C PHE A 37 5.44 9.21 6.22
N ALA A 38 4.14 9.34 6.54
CA ALA A 38 3.33 8.23 7.01
C ALA A 38 3.33 7.06 6.02
N SER A 39 3.24 7.33 4.71
CA SER A 39 3.33 6.30 3.67
C SER A 39 4.68 5.60 3.65
N ILE A 40 5.78 6.34 3.78
CA ILE A 40 7.13 5.76 3.83
C ILE A 40 7.29 4.87 5.07
N PHE A 41 6.85 5.34 6.24
CA PHE A 41 6.90 4.56 7.48
C PHE A 41 6.09 3.27 7.37
N TYR A 42 4.88 3.34 6.82
CA TYR A 42 4.05 2.16 6.57
C TYR A 42 4.77 1.14 5.68
N HIS A 43 5.42 1.60 4.61
CA HIS A 43 6.17 0.72 3.72
C HIS A 43 7.36 0.05 4.42
N ILE A 44 8.12 0.81 5.22
CA ILE A 44 9.25 0.26 5.97
C ILE A 44 8.77 -0.82 6.96
N VAL A 45 7.71 -0.54 7.72
CA VAL A 45 7.18 -1.49 8.72
C VAL A 45 6.69 -2.77 8.05
N THR A 46 5.95 -2.65 6.94
CA THR A 46 5.43 -3.83 6.21
C THR A 46 6.54 -4.68 5.60
N VAL A 47 7.58 -4.07 5.03
CA VAL A 47 8.75 -4.80 4.51
C VAL A 47 9.51 -5.49 5.64
N ARG A 48 9.77 -4.79 6.76
CA ARG A 48 10.46 -5.38 7.91
C ARG A 48 9.68 -6.56 8.51
N ALA A 49 8.36 -6.42 8.66
CA ALA A 49 7.51 -7.50 9.15
C ALA A 49 7.60 -8.73 8.24
N ARG A 50 7.52 -8.55 6.92
CA ARG A 50 7.64 -9.66 5.95
C ARG A 50 9.01 -10.35 6.04
N GLU A 51 10.09 -9.59 6.11
CA GLU A 51 11.43 -10.15 6.22
C GLU A 51 11.65 -10.86 7.57
N GLN A 52 11.09 -10.33 8.65
CA GLN A 52 11.12 -10.98 9.95
C GLN A 52 10.37 -12.32 9.91
N THR A 53 9.13 -12.34 9.39
CA THR A 53 8.36 -13.58 9.25
C THR A 53 9.08 -14.62 8.39
N LYS A 54 9.73 -14.23 7.29
CA LYS A 54 10.55 -15.15 6.47
C LYS A 54 11.72 -15.75 7.26
N ARG A 55 12.39 -14.94 8.10
CA ARG A 55 13.50 -15.41 8.95
C ARG A 55 13.02 -16.38 10.03
N GLU A 56 11.89 -16.07 10.66
CA GLU A 56 11.27 -16.94 11.66
C GLU A 56 10.85 -18.28 11.05
N ILE A 57 10.20 -18.27 9.89
CA ILE A 57 9.84 -19.49 9.17
C ILE A 57 11.09 -20.29 8.78
N ALA A 58 12.15 -19.63 8.31
CA ALA A 58 13.41 -20.30 7.97
C ALA A 58 14.06 -20.96 9.21
N ALA A 59 13.99 -20.32 10.38
CA ALA A 59 14.44 -20.91 11.63
C ALA A 59 13.61 -22.16 12.00
N TYR A 60 12.29 -22.09 11.90
CA TYR A 60 11.41 -23.24 12.18
C TYR A 60 11.62 -24.41 11.21
N VAL A 61 11.93 -24.13 9.95
CA VAL A 61 12.31 -25.18 8.99
C VAL A 61 13.67 -25.80 9.36
N ALA A 62 14.64 -24.99 9.79
CA ALA A 62 15.96 -25.47 10.22
C ALA A 62 15.88 -26.29 11.52
N GLU A 63 14.99 -25.94 12.43
CA GLU A 63 14.68 -26.69 13.65
C GLU A 63 13.86 -27.96 13.37
N GLY A 64 13.26 -28.06 12.17
CA GLY A 64 12.42 -29.19 11.77
C GLY A 64 11.00 -29.17 12.35
N THR A 65 10.58 -28.06 12.95
CA THR A 65 9.21 -27.89 13.49
C THR A 65 8.19 -27.58 12.40
N ILE A 66 8.65 -27.12 11.23
CA ILE A 66 7.84 -26.91 10.02
C ILE A 66 8.49 -27.66 8.84
N ALA A 67 7.70 -28.40 8.07
CA ALA A 67 8.18 -29.03 6.85
C ALA A 67 8.45 -27.96 5.77
N PRO A 68 9.51 -28.11 4.95
CA PRO A 68 9.83 -27.14 3.89
C PRO A 68 8.67 -26.85 2.94
N ASP A 69 7.89 -27.87 2.57
CA ASP A 69 6.73 -27.73 1.69
C ASP A 69 5.61 -26.88 2.33
N ASP A 70 5.41 -27.01 3.63
CA ASP A 70 4.43 -26.22 4.37
C ASP A 70 4.91 -24.77 4.55
N ALA A 71 6.20 -24.55 4.74
CA ALA A 71 6.78 -23.20 4.77
C ALA A 71 6.55 -22.45 3.43
N VAL A 72 6.72 -23.13 2.29
CA VAL A 72 6.41 -22.56 0.97
C VAL A 72 4.92 -22.20 0.87
N ARG A 73 4.03 -23.07 1.36
CA ARG A 73 2.58 -22.81 1.38
C ARG A 73 2.23 -21.60 2.25
N ILE A 74 2.82 -21.48 3.44
CA ILE A 74 2.60 -20.35 4.35
C ILE A 74 3.10 -19.03 3.73
N LEU A 75 4.29 -19.03 3.12
CA LEU A 75 4.86 -17.84 2.49
C LEU A 75 4.11 -17.38 1.23
N THR A 76 3.41 -18.30 0.57
CA THR A 76 2.60 -18.02 -0.62
C THR A 76 1.11 -17.83 -0.30
N ALA A 77 0.67 -18.16 0.91
CA ALA A 77 -0.71 -17.99 1.36
C ALA A 77 -1.12 -16.50 1.31
N GLY A 78 -2.31 -16.24 0.76
CA GLY A 78 -2.85 -14.88 0.68
C GLY A 78 -2.13 -13.95 -0.32
N GLN A 79 -1.13 -14.43 -1.06
CA GLN A 79 -0.52 -13.63 -2.13
C GLN A 79 -1.52 -13.26 -3.23
N GLY A 80 -2.70 -13.90 -3.28
CA GLY A 80 -3.94 -13.31 -3.81
C GLY A 80 -3.91 -12.91 -5.29
N THR A 81 -2.79 -13.08 -5.97
CA THR A 81 -2.69 -12.96 -7.39
C THR A 81 -3.36 -14.20 -7.94
N ASN A 82 -4.65 -14.03 -8.23
CA ASN A 82 -5.38 -14.91 -9.11
C ASN A 82 -4.43 -15.18 -10.27
N ALA A 83 -3.91 -16.39 -10.41
CA ALA A 83 -2.79 -16.63 -11.32
C ALA A 83 -3.15 -16.16 -12.76
N LYS A 84 -4.46 -16.13 -13.05
CA LYS A 84 -5.11 -15.50 -14.19
C LYS A 84 -4.82 -14.00 -14.33
N GLU A 85 -4.87 -13.23 -13.26
CA GLU A 85 -4.60 -11.79 -13.23
C GLU A 85 -3.12 -11.47 -13.52
N VAL A 86 -2.19 -12.27 -12.97
CA VAL A 86 -0.76 -12.13 -13.29
C VAL A 86 -0.51 -12.42 -14.76
N VAL A 87 -1.13 -13.49 -15.27
CA VAL A 87 -1.01 -13.89 -16.67
C VAL A 87 -1.64 -12.85 -17.59
N ALA A 88 -2.81 -12.32 -17.25
CA ALA A 88 -3.46 -11.25 -18.01
C ALA A 88 -2.60 -9.97 -18.03
N LYS A 89 -2.03 -9.58 -16.88
CA LYS A 89 -1.13 -8.42 -16.80
C LYS A 89 0.14 -8.63 -17.64
N ARG A 90 0.76 -9.80 -17.57
CA ARG A 90 1.94 -10.15 -18.37
C ARG A 90 1.65 -10.16 -19.88
N ALA A 91 0.43 -10.52 -20.26
CA ALA A 91 -0.02 -10.45 -21.65
C ALA A 91 -0.22 -9.00 -22.11
N ALA A 92 -0.84 -8.16 -21.27
CA ALA A 92 -1.02 -6.73 -21.54
C ALA A 92 0.31 -5.98 -21.67
N ASP A 93 1.29 -6.33 -20.83
CA ASP A 93 2.64 -5.76 -20.85
C ASP A 93 3.50 -6.31 -22.02
N GLY A 94 2.97 -7.23 -22.86
CA GLY A 94 3.66 -7.77 -24.04
C GLY A 94 4.70 -8.86 -23.76
N TRP A 95 4.80 -9.36 -22.53
CA TRP A 95 5.79 -10.39 -22.14
C TRP A 95 5.41 -11.79 -22.61
N ILE A 96 4.12 -12.02 -22.86
CA ILE A 96 3.59 -13.29 -23.38
C ILE A 96 2.52 -12.99 -24.42
N SER A 97 2.42 -13.84 -25.45
CA SER A 97 1.38 -13.71 -26.46
C SER A 97 0.00 -14.00 -25.86
N ALA A 98 -1.03 -13.31 -26.36
CA ALA A 98 -2.42 -13.51 -25.92
C ALA A 98 -2.83 -14.99 -25.97
N LYS A 99 -2.48 -15.69 -27.06
CA LYS A 99 -2.74 -17.12 -27.21
C LYS A 99 -2.10 -17.98 -26.11
N LYS A 100 -0.90 -17.63 -25.64
CA LYS A 100 -0.20 -18.35 -24.58
C LYS A 100 -0.77 -18.00 -23.20
N ALA A 101 -1.21 -16.77 -23.00
CA ALA A 101 -1.92 -16.34 -21.80
C ALA A 101 -3.24 -17.13 -21.63
N ASP A 102 -4.04 -17.24 -22.69
CA ASP A 102 -5.30 -18.00 -22.68
C ASP A 102 -5.09 -19.49 -22.35
N GLN A 103 -4.04 -20.11 -22.92
CA GLN A 103 -3.69 -21.50 -22.61
C GLN A 103 -3.34 -21.70 -21.13
N ILE A 104 -2.61 -20.75 -20.53
CA ILE A 104 -2.24 -20.82 -19.12
C ILE A 104 -3.46 -20.63 -18.22
N ILE A 105 -4.35 -19.68 -18.55
CA ILE A 105 -5.60 -19.46 -17.82
C ILE A 105 -6.48 -20.72 -17.85
N GLN A 106 -6.64 -21.33 -19.02
CA GLN A 106 -7.44 -22.54 -19.19
C GLN A 106 -6.85 -23.75 -18.44
N ALA A 107 -5.52 -23.85 -18.36
CA ALA A 107 -4.85 -24.87 -17.56
C ALA A 107 -5.04 -24.63 -16.05
N LEU A 108 -5.05 -23.38 -15.60
CA LEU A 108 -5.30 -23.01 -14.20
C LEU A 108 -6.73 -23.38 -13.78
N ASP A 109 -7.72 -23.06 -14.60
CA ASP A 109 -9.13 -23.43 -14.40
C ASP A 109 -9.31 -24.94 -14.24
N LYS A 110 -8.68 -25.72 -15.12
CA LYS A 110 -8.72 -27.18 -15.06
C LYS A 110 -8.06 -27.72 -13.78
N SER A 111 -7.03 -27.05 -13.27
CA SER A 111 -6.37 -27.44 -12.02
C SER A 111 -7.18 -27.10 -10.77
N GLU A 112 -7.92 -25.99 -10.79
CA GLU A 112 -8.84 -25.61 -9.71
C GLU A 112 -10.03 -26.56 -9.65
N ALA A 113 -10.61 -26.91 -10.80
CA ALA A 113 -11.69 -27.89 -10.89
C ALA A 113 -11.29 -29.30 -10.46
N ALA A 114 -10.00 -29.66 -10.56
CA ALA A 114 -9.48 -30.93 -10.07
C ALA A 114 -9.20 -30.94 -8.56
N ARG A 115 -9.27 -29.77 -7.90
CA ARG A 115 -9.01 -29.59 -6.46
C ARG A 115 -10.29 -29.34 -5.65
N ALA A 116 -11.42 -29.10 -6.32
CA ALA A 116 -12.75 -28.98 -5.74
C ALA A 116 -13.44 -30.36 -5.68
#